data_AF-A0ABD3QIB0-F1
#
_entry.id   AF-A0ABD3QIB0-F1
#
_cell.length_a   1.000
_cell.length_b   1.000
_cell.length_c   1.000
_cell.angle_alpha   90.00
_cell.angle_beta   90.00
_cell.angle_gamma   90.00
#
_symmetry.space_group_name_H-M   'P 1'
#
loop_
_entity.id
_entity.type
_entity.pdbx_description
1 polymer ?
#
loop_
_entity_poly.entity_id
_entity_poly.type
_entity_poly.pdbx_seq_one_letter_code
_entity_poly.pdbx_strand_id
1 'polypeptide(L)'
;MQDVFFTFCLAINSLMASNLSSDELLELGLKYVGFGPERQHVSDELNTSRFRAHYGVGPKAIKALIVDLEQNGQDVTPKNLLMSICWLKLYDTEMVMAGRWGYGEQYCRKNVKEYVKRIRKLKPLKISFDNLHPRCKFLGVDCIHARSQEFRCDPDSKWWSHKFNGPALSYEIVTDPYEGNIRWVSGPQPASVHDITILRGGKAGKMNEWNRDALYFNIPDGVKLVGDSGYDGQRDKVTTTMDAHAPDTKALFKRIKSQLESCNGRFKNFKVIRESFRHGQGTDDKLKRHKYSFEACVVLVQYDIENGHPLFEV
;
A
#
# COMPACT_ATOMS: atom_id res chain seq x y z
N MET A 1 -4.31 -45.80 26.06
CA MET A 1 -3.12 -44.91 26.06
C MET A 1 -2.56 -44.88 24.64
N GLN A 2 -3.39 -44.44 23.70
CA GLN A 2 -3.29 -44.74 22.27
C GLN A 2 -3.56 -43.47 21.43
N ASP A 3 -3.29 -42.30 22.02
CA ASP A 3 -3.71 -40.98 21.50
C ASP A 3 -2.63 -39.89 21.60
N VAL A 4 -1.35 -40.26 21.69
CA VAL A 4 -0.25 -39.28 21.73
C VAL A 4 0.74 -39.45 20.56
N PHE A 5 0.65 -40.56 19.82
CA PHE A 5 1.52 -40.81 18.66
C PHE A 5 0.90 -40.43 17.31
N PHE A 6 -0.38 -40.04 17.27
CA PHE A 6 -1.07 -39.73 16.01
C PHE A 6 -1.01 -38.25 15.59
N THR A 7 -0.41 -37.37 16.41
CA THR A 7 -0.27 -35.94 16.09
C THR A 7 1.13 -35.56 15.58
N PHE A 8 2.08 -36.51 15.54
CA PHE A 8 3.47 -36.22 15.15
C PHE A 8 3.86 -36.70 13.73
N CYS A 9 2.92 -37.26 12.95
CA CYS A 9 3.18 -37.73 11.58
C CYS A 9 2.17 -37.16 10.56
N LEU A 10 2.00 -35.84 10.56
CA LEU A 10 1.53 -35.08 9.39
C LEU A 10 2.45 -33.88 9.09
N ALA A 11 3.70 -33.94 9.55
CA ALA A 11 4.80 -33.09 9.08
C ALA A 11 5.50 -33.77 7.89
N ILE A 12 4.74 -34.07 6.84
CA ILE A 12 5.31 -34.39 5.53
C ILE A 12 5.28 -33.08 4.75
N ASN A 13 6.45 -32.42 4.70
CA ASN A 13 6.88 -31.46 3.68
C ASN A 13 5.75 -30.87 2.80
N SER A 14 4.97 -29.94 3.35
CA SER A 14 4.53 -28.83 2.50
C SER A 14 5.80 -28.05 2.20
N LEU A 15 6.24 -28.04 0.94
CA LEU A 15 7.38 -27.23 0.54
C LEU A 15 7.01 -25.77 0.82
N MET A 16 7.58 -25.17 1.88
CA MET A 16 7.32 -23.77 2.24
C MET A 16 7.54 -22.90 1.01
N ALA A 17 6.63 -21.98 0.73
CA ALA A 17 6.81 -21.03 -0.37
C ALA A 17 8.05 -20.14 -0.12
N SER A 18 8.48 -19.98 1.14
CA SER A 18 9.77 -19.40 1.52
C SER A 18 10.99 -20.18 1.03
N ASN A 19 10.85 -21.34 0.38
CA ASN A 19 12.00 -22.02 -0.23
C ASN A 19 12.25 -21.54 -1.66
N LEU A 20 11.24 -20.98 -2.35
CA LEU A 20 11.40 -20.46 -3.71
C LEU A 20 12.35 -19.27 -3.74
N SER A 21 13.40 -19.29 -4.55
CA SER A 21 14.26 -18.15 -4.78
C SER A 21 13.51 -17.00 -5.45
N SER A 22 14.11 -15.80 -5.47
CA SER A 22 13.53 -14.67 -6.21
C SER A 22 13.46 -14.94 -7.71
N ASP A 23 14.42 -15.71 -8.25
CA ASP A 23 14.48 -16.04 -9.67
C ASP A 23 13.42 -17.09 -10.04
N GLU A 24 13.19 -18.08 -9.18
CA GLU A 24 12.09 -19.04 -9.34
C GLU A 24 10.71 -18.34 -9.26
N LEU A 25 10.56 -17.36 -8.36
CA LEU A 25 9.34 -16.54 -8.29
C LEU A 25 9.16 -15.67 -9.55
N LEU A 26 10.23 -15.11 -10.09
CA LEU A 26 10.22 -14.37 -11.35
C LEU A 26 9.73 -15.28 -12.49
N GLU A 27 10.33 -16.46 -12.64
CA GLU A 27 9.98 -17.43 -13.68
C GLU A 27 8.53 -17.89 -13.56
N LEU A 28 8.10 -18.29 -12.36
CA LEU A 28 6.72 -18.73 -12.07
C LEU A 28 5.71 -17.62 -12.35
N GLY A 29 5.99 -16.41 -11.87
CA GLY A 29 5.08 -15.28 -12.06
C GLY A 29 4.96 -14.88 -13.53
N LEU A 30 6.04 -14.92 -14.31
CA LEU A 30 6.00 -14.69 -15.75
C LEU A 30 5.21 -15.77 -16.49
N LYS A 31 5.42 -17.04 -16.12
CA LYS A 31 4.67 -18.18 -16.67
C LYS A 31 3.16 -18.02 -16.46
N TYR A 32 2.73 -17.61 -15.26
CA TYR A 32 1.30 -17.42 -14.96
C TYR A 32 0.63 -16.28 -15.74
N VAL A 33 1.40 -15.32 -16.25
CA VAL A 33 0.86 -14.19 -17.02
C VAL A 33 1.19 -14.28 -18.52
N GLY A 34 1.46 -15.50 -19.00
CA GLY A 34 1.55 -15.79 -20.44
C GLY A 34 2.94 -15.64 -21.05
N PHE A 35 3.98 -15.49 -20.23
CA PHE A 35 5.38 -15.58 -20.67
C PHE A 35 5.91 -16.97 -20.32
N GLY A 36 5.59 -17.97 -21.13
CA GLY A 36 6.17 -19.32 -21.00
C GLY A 36 7.70 -19.31 -21.19
N PRO A 37 8.39 -20.44 -20.89
CA PRO A 37 9.85 -20.51 -20.84
C PRO A 37 10.55 -19.92 -22.07
N GLU A 38 10.06 -20.23 -23.27
CA GLU A 38 10.62 -19.72 -24.53
C GLU A 38 10.63 -18.18 -24.61
N ARG A 39 9.58 -17.54 -24.07
CA ARG A 39 9.44 -16.09 -24.06
C ARG A 39 10.26 -15.41 -22.97
N GLN A 40 10.82 -16.19 -22.04
CA GLN A 40 11.68 -15.71 -20.97
C GLN A 40 13.17 -15.74 -21.34
N HIS A 41 13.55 -16.32 -22.49
CA HIS A 41 14.91 -16.25 -23.04
C HIS A 41 15.22 -14.85 -23.60
N VAL A 42 15.21 -13.86 -22.73
CA VAL A 42 15.50 -12.45 -22.97
C VAL A 42 16.31 -11.91 -21.80
N SER A 43 16.69 -10.63 -21.82
CA SER A 43 17.42 -10.02 -20.71
C SER A 43 16.63 -10.04 -19.39
N ASP A 44 17.36 -10.16 -18.27
CA ASP A 44 16.80 -10.13 -16.92
C ASP A 44 16.04 -8.83 -16.64
N GLU A 45 16.52 -7.71 -17.20
CA GLU A 45 15.85 -6.42 -17.13
C GLU A 45 14.46 -6.46 -17.78
N LEU A 46 14.36 -7.05 -18.99
CA LEU A 46 13.09 -7.16 -19.68
C LEU A 46 12.13 -8.10 -18.95
N ASN A 47 12.63 -9.23 -18.43
CA ASN A 47 11.84 -10.14 -17.59
C ASN A 47 11.34 -9.46 -16.32
N THR A 48 12.19 -8.71 -15.63
CA THR A 48 11.81 -7.93 -14.45
C THR A 48 10.78 -6.85 -14.77
N SER A 49 10.95 -6.13 -15.89
CA SER A 49 9.98 -5.13 -16.37
C SER A 49 8.63 -5.76 -16.67
N ARG A 50 8.60 -6.91 -17.36
CA ARG A 50 7.38 -7.68 -17.63
C ARG A 50 6.71 -8.15 -16.34
N PHE A 51 7.47 -8.63 -15.36
CA PHE A 51 6.95 -9.04 -14.07
C PHE A 51 6.29 -7.85 -13.34
N ARG A 52 7.00 -6.73 -13.21
CA ARG A 52 6.50 -5.52 -12.55
C ARG A 52 5.28 -4.92 -13.26
N ALA A 53 5.18 -5.06 -14.59
CA ALA A 53 3.99 -4.64 -15.33
C ALA A 53 2.72 -5.37 -14.86
N HIS A 54 2.84 -6.63 -14.42
CA HIS A 54 1.73 -7.46 -13.98
C HIS A 54 1.52 -7.46 -12.46
N TYR A 55 2.57 -7.25 -11.65
CA TYR A 55 2.50 -7.35 -10.19
C TYR A 55 2.73 -6.02 -9.45
N GLY A 56 3.25 -4.99 -10.13
CA GLY A 56 3.54 -3.67 -9.56
C GLY A 56 4.86 -3.59 -8.78
N VAL A 57 5.32 -4.71 -8.23
CA VAL A 57 6.54 -4.85 -7.41
C VAL A 57 7.46 -5.95 -7.95
N GLY A 58 8.71 -5.97 -7.50
CA GLY A 58 9.71 -6.94 -7.92
C GLY A 58 9.58 -8.32 -7.25
N PRO A 59 10.24 -9.36 -7.79
CA PRO A 59 10.22 -10.71 -7.22
C PRO A 59 10.83 -10.76 -5.81
N LYS A 60 11.88 -9.97 -5.53
CA LYS A 60 12.50 -9.85 -4.19
C LYS A 60 11.51 -9.33 -3.13
N ALA A 61 10.66 -8.38 -3.50
CA ALA A 61 9.62 -7.86 -2.62
C ALA A 61 8.55 -8.92 -2.30
N ILE A 62 8.11 -9.66 -3.33
CA ILE A 62 7.16 -10.77 -3.15
C ILE A 62 7.78 -11.88 -2.31
N LYS A 63 9.08 -12.15 -2.50
CA LYS A 63 9.82 -13.11 -1.69
C LYS A 63 9.80 -12.74 -0.20
N ALA A 64 10.16 -11.50 0.13
CA ALA A 64 10.14 -11.00 1.51
C ALA A 64 8.72 -11.06 2.11
N LEU A 65 7.70 -10.69 1.32
CA LEU A 65 6.30 -10.83 1.72
C LEU A 65 5.93 -12.28 2.05
N ILE A 66 6.33 -13.26 1.24
CA ILE A 66 6.03 -14.68 1.48
C ILE A 66 6.65 -15.13 2.81
N VAL A 67 7.91 -14.77 3.05
CA VAL A 67 8.60 -15.09 4.32
C VAL A 67 7.84 -14.54 5.51
N ASP A 68 7.45 -13.26 5.48
CA ASP A 68 6.71 -12.65 6.59
C ASP A 68 5.31 -13.25 6.77
N LEU A 69 4.61 -13.62 5.68
CA LEU A 69 3.31 -14.30 5.76
C LEU A 69 3.44 -15.66 6.48
N GLU A 70 4.43 -16.47 6.12
CA GLU A 70 4.66 -17.80 6.69
C GLU A 70 5.16 -17.71 8.15
N GLN A 71 6.04 -16.75 8.46
CA GLN A 71 6.46 -16.47 9.83
C GLN A 71 5.29 -16.03 10.73
N ASN A 72 4.25 -15.44 10.14
CA ASN A 72 2.99 -15.11 10.82
C ASN A 72 1.95 -16.26 10.76
N GLY A 73 2.40 -17.49 10.53
CA GLY A 73 1.58 -18.70 10.58
C GLY A 73 0.60 -18.85 9.42
N GLN A 74 0.81 -18.16 8.31
CA GLN A 74 -0.07 -18.23 7.14
C GLN A 74 0.54 -19.14 6.08
N ASP A 75 -0.19 -20.19 5.72
CA ASP A 75 0.17 -20.99 4.54
C ASP A 75 0.04 -20.16 3.26
N VAL A 76 1.02 -20.27 2.37
CA VAL A 76 1.11 -19.49 1.14
C VAL A 76 1.11 -20.41 -0.07
N THR A 77 0.09 -20.24 -0.92
CA THR A 77 0.06 -20.79 -2.27
C THR A 77 0.53 -19.72 -3.25
N PRO A 78 1.74 -19.83 -3.84
CA PRO A 78 2.33 -18.77 -4.68
C PRO A 78 1.42 -18.32 -5.82
N LYS A 79 0.75 -19.26 -6.50
CA LYS A 79 -0.17 -18.93 -7.60
C LYS A 79 -1.36 -18.08 -7.14
N ASN A 80 -1.95 -18.38 -5.98
CA ASN A 80 -3.07 -17.60 -5.45
C ASN A 80 -2.63 -16.21 -4.94
N LEU A 81 -1.43 -16.13 -4.35
CA LEU A 81 -0.82 -14.86 -3.95
C LEU A 81 -0.56 -13.97 -5.18
N LEU A 82 0.11 -14.51 -6.20
CA LEU A 82 0.43 -13.80 -7.44
C LEU A 82 -0.84 -13.37 -8.19
N MET A 83 -1.87 -14.22 -8.22
CA MET A 83 -3.19 -13.84 -8.76
C MET A 83 -3.76 -12.60 -8.06
N SER A 84 -3.64 -12.55 -6.73
CA SER A 84 -4.18 -11.47 -5.91
C SER A 84 -3.41 -10.17 -6.09
N ILE A 85 -2.08 -10.24 -6.13
CA ILE A 85 -1.21 -9.08 -6.42
C ILE A 85 -1.44 -8.59 -7.86
N CYS A 86 -1.57 -9.50 -8.81
CA CYS A 86 -1.85 -9.18 -10.21
C CYS A 86 -3.20 -8.48 -10.35
N TRP A 87 -4.21 -8.91 -9.61
CA TRP A 87 -5.50 -8.22 -9.55
C TRP A 87 -5.39 -6.82 -8.94
N LEU A 88 -4.60 -6.59 -7.88
CA LEU A 88 -4.37 -5.23 -7.36
C LEU A 88 -3.73 -4.34 -8.43
N LYS A 89 -2.75 -4.87 -9.17
CA LYS A 89 -2.01 -4.14 -10.20
C LYS A 89 -2.84 -3.85 -11.45
N LEU A 90 -3.50 -4.85 -12.01
CA LEU A 90 -4.20 -4.77 -13.29
C LEU A 90 -5.68 -4.45 -13.14
N TYR A 91 -6.26 -4.75 -11.97
CA TYR A 91 -7.65 -4.54 -11.64
C TYR A 91 -8.61 -5.11 -12.69
N ASP A 92 -8.31 -6.33 -13.13
CA ASP A 92 -9.09 -7.04 -14.14
C ASP A 92 -10.51 -7.36 -13.64
N THR A 93 -11.46 -7.49 -14.57
CA THR A 93 -12.80 -8.00 -14.26
C THR A 93 -12.72 -9.48 -13.90
N GLU A 94 -13.74 -9.98 -13.21
CA GLU A 94 -13.72 -11.34 -12.68
C GLU A 94 -13.64 -12.42 -13.77
N MET A 95 -14.34 -12.23 -14.89
CA MET A 95 -14.30 -13.14 -16.04
C MET A 95 -12.91 -13.16 -16.72
N VAL A 96 -12.27 -12.00 -16.86
CA VAL A 96 -10.91 -11.90 -17.43
C VAL A 96 -9.90 -12.59 -16.52
N MET A 97 -10.03 -12.38 -15.21
CA MET A 97 -9.19 -13.05 -14.23
C MET A 97 -9.42 -14.57 -14.23
N ALA A 98 -10.68 -15.04 -14.23
CA ALA A 98 -11.01 -16.46 -14.29
C ALA A 98 -10.37 -17.16 -15.50
N GLY A 99 -10.54 -16.56 -16.69
CA GLY A 99 -9.93 -17.06 -17.93
C GLY A 99 -8.41 -17.10 -17.88
N ARG A 100 -7.75 -16.04 -17.38
CA ARG A 100 -6.27 -15.99 -17.30
C ARG A 100 -5.70 -17.03 -16.34
N TRP A 101 -6.32 -17.19 -15.17
CA TRP A 101 -5.75 -17.99 -14.08
C TRP A 101 -6.18 -19.46 -14.12
N GLY A 102 -7.15 -19.80 -14.99
CA GLY A 102 -7.65 -21.16 -15.18
C GLY A 102 -8.49 -21.65 -14.00
N TYR A 103 -9.24 -20.76 -13.36
CA TYR A 103 -10.08 -21.06 -12.21
C TYR A 103 -11.47 -20.46 -12.37
N GLY A 104 -12.47 -21.02 -11.68
CA GLY A 104 -13.80 -20.42 -11.61
C GLY A 104 -13.79 -19.06 -10.91
N GLU A 105 -14.72 -18.19 -11.31
CA GLU A 105 -14.88 -16.81 -10.83
C GLU A 105 -14.92 -16.75 -9.30
N GLN A 106 -15.75 -17.60 -8.69
CA GLN A 106 -15.90 -17.65 -7.23
C GLN A 106 -14.58 -18.01 -6.53
N TYR A 107 -13.78 -18.90 -7.10
CA TYR A 107 -12.47 -19.28 -6.55
C TYR A 107 -11.51 -18.09 -6.61
N CYS A 108 -11.40 -17.41 -7.76
CA CYS A 108 -10.57 -16.23 -7.92
C CYS A 108 -10.98 -15.13 -6.93
N ARG A 109 -12.29 -14.82 -6.86
CA ARG A 109 -12.84 -13.81 -5.95
C ARG A 109 -12.54 -14.08 -4.48
N LYS A 110 -12.69 -15.34 -4.03
CA LYS A 110 -12.40 -15.74 -2.65
C LYS A 110 -10.91 -15.56 -2.34
N ASN A 111 -10.04 -16.06 -3.20
CA ASN A 111 -8.58 -15.98 -3.00
C ASN A 111 -8.06 -14.54 -3.04
N VAL A 112 -8.51 -13.71 -3.99
CA VAL A 112 -8.15 -12.28 -4.04
C VAL A 112 -8.54 -11.58 -2.74
N LYS A 113 -9.78 -11.75 -2.28
CA LYS A 113 -10.24 -11.13 -1.04
C LYS A 113 -9.43 -11.61 0.17
N GLU A 114 -9.02 -12.86 0.17
CA GLU A 114 -8.25 -13.46 1.26
C GLU A 114 -6.82 -12.94 1.30
N TYR A 115 -6.07 -13.05 0.20
CA TYR A 115 -4.68 -12.57 0.16
C TYR A 115 -4.56 -11.05 0.33
N VAL A 116 -5.52 -10.25 -0.16
CA VAL A 116 -5.54 -8.81 0.12
C VAL A 116 -5.64 -8.55 1.63
N LYS A 117 -6.48 -9.30 2.37
CA LYS A 117 -6.54 -9.19 3.83
C LYS A 117 -5.24 -9.64 4.49
N ARG A 118 -4.64 -10.73 4.02
CA ARG A 118 -3.39 -11.28 4.54
C ARG A 118 -2.23 -10.30 4.41
N ILE A 119 -2.03 -9.74 3.22
CA ILE A 119 -1.02 -8.71 2.95
C ILE A 119 -1.27 -7.50 3.86
N ARG A 120 -2.51 -7.00 3.91
CA ARG A 120 -2.88 -5.88 4.77
C ARG A 120 -2.55 -6.13 6.25
N LYS A 121 -2.71 -7.36 6.76
CA LYS A 121 -2.43 -7.68 8.18
C LYS A 121 -0.96 -7.43 8.56
N LEU A 122 -0.05 -7.38 7.59
CA LEU A 122 1.35 -7.05 7.81
C LEU A 122 1.60 -5.53 7.93
N LYS A 123 0.59 -4.68 7.70
CA LYS A 123 0.73 -3.22 7.85
C LYS A 123 1.38 -2.80 9.18
N PRO A 124 0.95 -3.28 10.36
CA PRO A 124 1.58 -2.86 11.63
C PRO A 124 3.05 -3.29 11.76
N LEU A 125 3.46 -4.35 11.06
CA LEU A 125 4.86 -4.81 11.03
C LEU A 125 5.72 -3.93 10.10
N LYS A 126 5.15 -3.45 8.99
CA LYS A 126 5.89 -2.73 7.94
C LYS A 126 5.77 -1.22 8.00
N ILE A 127 4.69 -0.71 8.58
CA ILE A 127 4.31 0.71 8.56
C ILE A 127 4.15 1.18 9.99
N SER A 128 5.24 1.69 10.56
CA SER A 128 5.25 2.32 11.87
C SER A 128 6.32 3.41 11.93
N PHE A 129 6.29 4.22 12.99
CA PHE A 129 7.36 5.15 13.32
C PHE A 129 8.53 4.50 14.05
N ASP A 130 8.52 3.18 14.21
CA ASP A 130 9.62 2.48 14.87
C ASP A 130 10.88 2.52 14.01
N ASN A 131 12.03 2.48 14.67
CA ASN A 131 13.35 2.46 14.03
C ASN A 131 13.57 3.63 13.05
N LEU A 132 12.99 4.80 13.33
CA LEU A 132 13.37 6.02 12.63
C LEU A 132 14.85 6.30 12.83
N HIS A 133 15.51 6.78 11.77
CA HIS A 133 16.91 7.18 11.86
C HIS A 133 17.08 8.23 13.00
N PRO A 134 18.06 8.11 13.92
CA PRO A 134 18.15 8.99 15.10
C PRO A 134 18.26 10.50 14.81
N ARG A 135 18.78 10.84 13.61
CA ARG A 135 18.86 12.22 13.11
C ARG A 135 17.61 12.70 12.35
N CYS A 136 16.56 11.88 12.28
CA CYS A 136 15.34 12.21 11.55
C CYS A 136 14.52 13.25 12.28
N LYS A 137 14.65 14.51 11.84
CA LYS A 137 13.89 15.65 12.37
C LYS A 137 12.65 15.99 11.54
N PHE A 138 12.61 15.53 10.29
CA PHE A 138 11.57 15.87 9.33
C PHE A 138 11.03 14.62 8.64
N LEU A 139 9.72 14.56 8.44
CA LEU A 139 9.05 13.53 7.64
C LEU A 139 8.12 14.21 6.61
N GLY A 140 7.98 13.65 5.41
CA GLY A 140 7.03 14.19 4.44
C GLY A 140 5.61 13.73 4.76
N VAL A 141 4.61 14.63 4.65
CA VAL A 141 3.18 14.29 4.77
C VAL A 141 2.38 14.81 3.58
N ASP A 142 1.43 14.00 3.10
CA ASP A 142 0.52 14.35 2.00
C ASP A 142 -0.73 13.46 2.03
N CYS A 143 -1.83 13.95 1.47
CA CYS A 143 -3.02 13.15 1.23
C CYS A 143 -3.13 12.74 -0.24
N ILE A 144 -3.35 11.43 -0.48
CA ILE A 144 -3.67 10.89 -1.79
C ILE A 144 -5.16 10.60 -1.92
N HIS A 145 -5.75 11.08 -3.00
CA HIS A 145 -7.11 10.70 -3.39
C HIS A 145 -7.06 9.41 -4.24
N ALA A 146 -7.89 8.44 -3.90
CA ALA A 146 -8.11 7.21 -4.66
C ALA A 146 -9.54 7.19 -5.22
N ARG A 147 -9.68 6.97 -6.53
CA ARG A 147 -10.98 7.07 -7.22
C ARG A 147 -11.91 5.95 -6.81
N SER A 148 -13.19 6.28 -6.68
CA SER A 148 -14.25 5.31 -6.43
C SER A 148 -15.39 5.50 -7.42
N GLN A 149 -16.11 4.43 -7.72
CA GLN A 149 -17.46 4.58 -8.25
C GLN A 149 -18.35 5.19 -7.17
N GLU A 150 -19.47 5.77 -7.59
CA GLU A 150 -20.46 6.39 -6.70
C GLU A 150 -20.88 5.50 -5.53
N PHE A 151 -21.06 6.12 -4.36
CA PHE A 151 -21.58 5.47 -3.16
C PHE A 151 -23.11 5.44 -3.24
N ARG A 152 -23.65 4.53 -4.06
CA ARG A 152 -25.10 4.49 -4.39
C ARG A 152 -26.05 4.40 -3.19
N CYS A 153 -25.60 3.86 -2.06
CA CYS A 153 -26.41 3.75 -0.84
C CYS A 153 -26.28 4.97 0.09
N ASP A 154 -25.40 5.91 -0.22
CA ASP A 154 -25.15 7.15 0.51
C ASP A 154 -24.56 8.20 -0.46
N PRO A 155 -25.31 8.58 -1.51
CA PRO A 155 -24.84 9.55 -2.49
C PRO A 155 -24.79 10.93 -1.84
N ASP A 156 -23.59 11.48 -1.71
CA ASP A 156 -23.37 12.74 -0.99
C ASP A 156 -22.11 13.45 -1.54
N SER A 157 -22.11 14.78 -1.51
CA SER A 157 -20.99 15.60 -1.98
C SER A 157 -19.73 15.44 -1.12
N LYS A 158 -19.82 14.85 0.08
CA LYS A 158 -18.67 14.50 0.92
C LYS A 158 -17.67 13.58 0.22
N TRP A 159 -18.12 12.77 -0.73
CA TRP A 159 -17.26 11.89 -1.52
C TRP A 159 -16.59 12.61 -2.69
N TRP A 160 -16.95 13.86 -2.98
CA TRP A 160 -16.47 14.59 -4.15
C TRP A 160 -15.00 14.97 -4.04
N SER A 161 -14.22 14.59 -5.05
CA SER A 161 -12.83 15.01 -5.22
C SER A 161 -12.73 16.00 -6.38
N HIS A 162 -12.31 17.23 -6.08
CA HIS A 162 -11.98 18.22 -7.11
C HIS A 162 -10.86 17.73 -8.06
N LYS A 163 -9.93 16.91 -7.56
CA LYS A 163 -8.83 16.33 -8.35
C LYS A 163 -9.32 15.39 -9.45
N PHE A 164 -10.45 14.72 -9.24
CA PHE A 164 -10.97 13.72 -10.17
C PHE A 164 -12.29 14.12 -10.82
N ASN A 165 -12.89 15.23 -10.37
CA ASN A 165 -14.23 15.64 -10.77
C ASN A 165 -15.24 14.48 -10.58
N GLY A 166 -15.18 13.82 -9.43
CA GLY A 166 -15.98 12.62 -9.14
C GLY A 166 -15.69 12.00 -7.77
N PRO A 167 -16.35 10.86 -7.45
CA PRO A 167 -16.23 10.23 -6.14
C PRO A 167 -14.84 9.67 -5.87
N ALA A 168 -14.32 9.90 -4.67
CA ALA A 168 -13.04 9.39 -4.22
C ALA A 168 -12.98 9.25 -2.70
N LEU A 169 -11.89 8.65 -2.23
CA LEU A 169 -11.51 8.59 -0.82
C LEU A 169 -10.10 9.14 -0.65
N SER A 170 -9.86 9.81 0.48
CA SER A 170 -8.56 10.36 0.83
C SER A 170 -7.84 9.48 1.84
N TYR A 171 -6.52 9.36 1.67
CA TYR A 171 -5.62 8.67 2.57
C TYR A 171 -4.42 9.55 2.87
N GLU A 172 -4.11 9.71 4.16
CA GLU A 172 -2.95 10.46 4.63
C GLU A 172 -1.73 9.53 4.73
N ILE A 173 -0.61 9.93 4.15
CA ILE A 173 0.62 9.15 4.07
C ILE A 173 1.79 9.95 4.65
N VAL A 174 2.67 9.27 5.40
CA VAL A 174 3.95 9.82 5.85
C VAL A 174 5.10 8.96 5.38
N THR A 175 6.16 9.59 4.89
CA THR A 175 7.43 8.93 4.50
C THR A 175 8.61 9.57 5.21
N ASP A 176 9.65 8.79 5.49
CA ASP A 176 10.90 9.32 6.01
C ASP A 176 11.91 9.65 4.90
N PRO A 177 12.71 10.73 5.05
CA PRO A 177 13.66 11.16 4.03
C PRO A 177 14.90 10.29 3.88
N TYR A 178 15.23 9.46 4.87
CA TYR A 178 16.49 8.71 4.90
C TYR A 178 16.42 7.46 4.02
N GLU A 179 15.44 6.61 4.31
CA GLU A 179 15.25 5.34 3.61
C GLU A 179 14.09 5.41 2.61
N GLY A 180 13.27 6.46 2.69
CA GLY A 180 12.04 6.55 1.91
C GLY A 180 10.95 5.62 2.40
N ASN A 181 11.09 5.03 3.59
CA ASN A 181 10.11 4.09 4.12
C ASN A 181 8.81 4.82 4.49
N ILE A 182 7.71 4.13 4.31
CA ILE A 182 6.37 4.60 4.64
C ILE A 182 6.17 4.36 6.13
N ARG A 183 5.97 5.44 6.89
CA ARG A 183 5.89 5.42 8.36
C ARG A 183 4.47 5.55 8.88
N TRP A 184 3.55 6.03 8.05
CA TRP A 184 2.15 6.20 8.41
C TRP A 184 1.24 6.04 7.20
N VAL A 185 0.07 5.45 7.45
CA VAL A 185 -1.07 5.49 6.53
C VAL A 185 -2.37 5.51 7.30
N SER A 186 -3.19 6.53 7.08
CA SER A 186 -4.53 6.68 7.66
C SER A 186 -5.60 6.91 6.59
N GLY A 187 -6.83 6.52 6.90
CA GLY A 187 -7.98 6.57 6.00
C GLY A 187 -8.78 5.26 5.97
N PRO A 188 -9.75 5.14 5.04
CA PRO A 188 -10.21 6.19 4.12
C PRO A 188 -10.95 7.30 4.85
N GLN A 189 -10.82 8.52 4.35
CA GLN A 189 -11.69 9.65 4.67
C GLN A 189 -12.49 10.07 3.42
N PRO A 190 -13.65 10.72 3.58
CA PRO A 190 -14.34 11.34 2.44
C PRO A 190 -13.42 12.36 1.74
N ALA A 191 -13.44 12.38 0.41
CA ALA A 191 -12.48 13.19 -0.35
C ALA A 191 -12.69 14.71 -0.29
N SER A 192 -13.83 15.16 0.22
CA SER A 192 -14.06 16.60 0.48
C SER A 192 -13.42 17.08 1.79
N VAL A 193 -12.98 16.16 2.66
CA VAL A 193 -12.35 16.53 3.92
C VAL A 193 -10.97 17.08 3.66
N HIS A 194 -10.73 18.32 4.10
CA HIS A 194 -9.41 18.95 3.98
C HIS A 194 -8.33 18.18 4.74
N ASP A 195 -7.16 18.03 4.12
CA ASP A 195 -5.95 17.40 4.65
C ASP A 195 -5.65 17.75 6.12
N ILE A 196 -5.65 19.04 6.47
CA ILE A 196 -5.40 19.48 7.85
C ILE A 196 -6.44 18.97 8.85
N THR A 197 -7.68 18.73 8.41
CA THR A 197 -8.74 18.13 9.25
C THR A 197 -8.49 16.62 9.43
N ILE A 198 -7.97 15.95 8.40
CA ILE A 198 -7.55 14.54 8.46
C ILE A 198 -6.40 14.39 9.46
N LEU A 199 -5.33 15.21 9.34
CA LEU A 199 -4.19 15.25 10.26
C LEU A 199 -4.64 15.36 11.71
N ARG A 200 -5.54 16.30 11.98
CA ARG A 200 -6.07 16.59 13.32
C ARG A 200 -6.96 15.46 13.86
N GLY A 201 -7.63 14.72 12.97
CA GLY A 201 -8.71 13.82 13.35
C GLY A 201 -10.00 14.55 13.74
N GLY A 202 -10.18 15.80 13.31
CA GLY A 202 -11.33 16.63 13.70
C GLY A 202 -11.20 18.09 13.26
N LYS A 203 -12.29 18.86 13.43
CA LYS A 203 -12.36 20.27 13.02
C LYS A 203 -11.56 21.20 13.93
N ALA A 204 -11.03 22.29 13.39
CA ALA A 204 -10.35 23.32 14.16
C ALA A 204 -11.21 23.83 15.33
N GLY A 205 -10.58 24.17 16.46
CA GLY A 205 -11.26 24.69 17.65
C GLY A 205 -11.99 23.66 18.50
N LYS A 206 -12.01 22.37 18.10
CA LYS A 206 -12.67 21.27 18.82
C LYS A 206 -11.69 20.16 19.21
N MET A 207 -10.52 20.53 19.73
CA MET A 207 -9.43 19.58 19.99
C MET A 207 -9.82 18.45 20.97
N ASN A 208 -10.74 18.72 21.89
CA ASN A 208 -11.32 17.72 22.79
C ASN A 208 -12.16 16.64 22.07
N GLU A 209 -12.63 16.91 20.85
CA GLU A 209 -13.37 15.97 19.99
C GLU A 209 -12.48 15.28 18.96
N TRP A 210 -11.18 15.64 18.88
CA TRP A 210 -10.29 15.08 17.87
C TRP A 210 -10.01 13.60 18.13
N ASN A 211 -10.03 12.81 17.04
CA ASN A 211 -9.68 11.41 17.07
C ASN A 211 -8.22 11.23 17.53
N ARG A 212 -8.02 10.52 18.65
CA ARG A 212 -6.69 10.26 19.24
C ARG A 212 -5.83 9.32 18.40
N ASP A 213 -6.44 8.56 17.48
CA ASP A 213 -5.73 7.72 16.51
C ASP A 213 -5.24 8.51 15.28
N ALA A 214 -5.51 9.83 15.22
CA ALA A 214 -5.06 10.67 14.12
C ALA A 214 -3.56 10.97 14.19
N LEU A 215 -2.96 11.31 13.05
CA LEU A 215 -1.53 11.54 12.93
C LEU A 215 -1.03 12.61 13.90
N TYR A 216 -1.82 13.67 14.13
CA TYR A 216 -1.49 14.74 15.07
C TYR A 216 -0.97 14.25 16.44
N PHE A 217 -1.58 13.18 16.98
CA PHE A 217 -1.22 12.61 18.29
C PHE A 217 -0.18 11.50 18.23
N ASN A 218 0.16 11.01 17.04
CA ASN A 218 1.04 9.86 16.84
C ASN A 218 2.38 10.23 16.19
N ILE A 219 2.61 11.52 15.88
CA ILE A 219 3.92 12.01 15.43
C ILE A 219 4.93 11.84 16.58
N PRO A 220 6.09 11.20 16.33
CA PRO A 220 7.13 11.03 17.34
C PRO A 220 7.66 12.36 17.89
N ASP A 221 8.05 12.35 19.16
CA ASP A 221 8.63 13.53 19.80
C ASP A 221 9.91 14.00 19.10
N GLY A 222 10.07 15.32 18.97
CA GLY A 222 11.22 15.93 18.29
C GLY A 222 11.18 15.87 16.76
N VAL A 223 10.14 15.27 16.17
CA VAL A 223 9.95 15.19 14.72
C VAL A 223 8.87 16.17 14.26
N LYS A 224 9.09 16.81 13.11
CA LYS A 224 8.12 17.69 12.45
C LYS A 224 7.76 17.17 11.07
N LEU A 225 6.50 17.33 10.67
CA LEU A 225 6.07 16.98 9.31
C LEU A 225 6.38 18.12 8.34
N VAL A 226 6.69 17.79 7.09
CA VAL A 226 6.87 18.73 5.97
C VAL A 226 5.74 18.48 4.99
N GLY A 227 4.82 19.45 4.93
CA GLY A 227 3.63 19.39 4.10
C GLY A 227 3.57 20.53 3.07
N ASP A 228 2.49 20.53 2.29
CA ASP A 228 2.14 21.65 1.44
C ASP A 228 1.45 22.78 2.24
N SER A 229 1.05 23.85 1.55
CA SER A 229 0.38 24.99 2.19
C SER A 229 -0.98 24.66 2.81
N GLY A 230 -1.60 23.53 2.44
CA GLY A 230 -2.87 23.06 3.04
C GLY A 230 -2.76 22.79 4.53
N TYR A 231 -1.54 22.56 5.04
CA TYR A 231 -1.26 22.31 6.45
C TYR A 231 -0.84 23.55 7.26
N ASP A 232 -0.77 24.76 6.67
CA ASP A 232 -0.20 25.94 7.34
C ASP A 232 -0.91 26.31 8.65
N GLY A 233 -2.17 25.90 8.82
CA GLY A 233 -2.93 26.11 10.06
C GLY A 233 -2.50 25.25 11.26
N GLN A 234 -1.50 24.36 11.14
CA GLN A 234 -1.03 23.47 12.23
C GLN A 234 0.49 23.51 12.40
N ARG A 235 1.03 24.70 12.67
CA ARG A 235 2.49 24.97 12.68
C ARG A 235 3.29 24.31 13.81
N ASP A 236 2.64 23.85 14.87
CA ASP A 236 3.24 23.08 15.96
C ASP A 236 3.70 21.69 15.49
N LYS A 237 2.98 21.06 14.56
CA LYS A 237 3.28 19.71 14.04
C LYS A 237 3.79 19.69 12.60
N VAL A 238 3.36 20.63 11.76
CA VAL A 238 3.71 20.68 10.34
C VAL A 238 4.47 21.96 10.02
N THR A 239 5.47 21.86 9.17
CA THR A 239 6.14 23.01 8.54
C THR A 239 5.88 22.97 7.04
N THR A 240 5.67 24.15 6.48
CA THR A 240 5.47 24.38 5.05
C THR A 240 6.66 25.18 4.53
N THR A 241 6.90 25.17 3.22
CA THR A 241 7.94 26.01 2.64
C THR A 241 7.52 27.48 2.73
N MET A 242 8.28 28.31 3.46
CA MET A 242 8.01 29.75 3.64
C MET A 242 9.15 30.58 3.04
N ASP A 243 8.84 31.83 2.66
CA ASP A 243 9.83 32.72 2.03
C ASP A 243 11.01 33.06 2.94
N ALA A 244 10.78 33.14 4.25
CA ALA A 244 11.80 33.40 5.25
C ALA A 244 12.81 32.26 5.45
N HIS A 245 12.55 31.05 4.92
CA HIS A 245 13.49 29.94 5.04
C HIS A 245 14.76 30.18 4.23
N ALA A 246 15.90 29.77 4.80
CA ALA A 246 17.16 29.71 4.09
C ALA A 246 17.05 28.83 2.81
N PRO A 247 17.84 29.11 1.76
CA PRO A 247 17.82 28.33 0.52
C PRO A 247 17.96 26.82 0.74
N ASP A 248 18.86 26.40 1.63
CA ASP A 248 19.10 24.98 1.93
C ASP A 248 17.88 24.31 2.57
N THR A 249 17.18 25.00 3.47
CA THR A 249 15.92 24.50 4.07
C THR A 249 14.83 24.35 3.01
N LYS A 250 14.71 25.32 2.08
CA LYS A 250 13.76 25.22 0.97
C LYS A 250 14.10 24.05 0.05
N ALA A 251 15.38 23.84 -0.25
CA ALA A 251 15.86 22.72 -1.05
C ALA A 251 15.56 21.38 -0.37
N LEU A 252 15.83 21.25 0.92
CA LEU A 252 15.50 20.06 1.72
C LEU A 252 14.00 19.77 1.67
N PHE A 253 13.14 20.74 1.99
CA PHE A 253 11.69 20.54 1.99
C PHE A 253 11.14 20.18 0.61
N LYS A 254 11.73 20.76 -0.45
CA LYS A 254 11.39 20.39 -1.83
C LYS A 254 11.73 18.92 -2.09
N ARG A 255 12.92 18.45 -1.68
CA ARG A 255 13.32 17.05 -1.85
C ARG A 255 12.44 16.09 -1.07
N ILE A 256 12.13 16.39 0.20
CA ILE A 256 11.20 15.59 1.03
C ILE A 256 9.85 15.41 0.32
N LYS A 257 9.25 16.52 -0.14
CA LYS A 257 7.96 16.48 -0.85
C LYS A 257 8.04 15.71 -2.17
N SER A 258 9.13 15.88 -2.93
CA SER A 258 9.33 15.12 -4.17
C SER A 258 9.47 13.62 -3.93
N GLN A 259 10.07 13.20 -2.81
CA GLN A 259 10.24 11.79 -2.45
C GLN A 259 8.90 11.17 -2.12
N LEU A 260 8.08 11.88 -1.32
CA LEU A 260 6.71 11.50 -1.04
C LEU A 260 5.84 11.43 -2.31
N GLU A 261 5.93 12.39 -3.22
CA GLU A 261 5.17 12.31 -4.48
C GLU A 261 5.63 11.13 -5.36
N SER A 262 6.91 10.77 -5.31
CA SER A 262 7.42 9.55 -5.97
C SER A 262 6.83 8.29 -5.33
N CYS A 263 6.71 8.25 -4.00
CA CYS A 263 6.00 7.18 -3.29
C CYS A 263 4.52 7.12 -3.69
N ASN A 264 3.82 8.25 -3.72
CA ASN A 264 2.43 8.36 -4.16
C ASN A 264 2.24 7.88 -5.60
N GLY A 265 3.21 8.15 -6.48
CA GLY A 265 3.29 7.61 -7.83
C GLY A 265 3.26 6.07 -7.87
N ARG A 266 3.96 5.42 -6.92
CA ARG A 266 3.97 3.95 -6.82
C ARG A 266 2.61 3.39 -6.41
N PHE A 267 1.85 4.04 -5.54
CA PHE A 267 0.48 3.62 -5.25
C PHE A 267 -0.42 3.74 -6.48
N LYS A 268 -0.28 4.83 -7.25
CA LYS A 268 -1.03 5.07 -8.50
C LYS A 268 -0.67 4.06 -9.61
N ASN A 269 0.42 3.30 -9.48
CA ASN A 269 0.72 2.20 -10.40
C ASN A 269 -0.22 1.00 -10.26
N PHE A 270 -0.93 0.88 -9.13
CA PHE A 270 -1.95 -0.15 -8.93
C PHE A 270 -3.29 0.35 -9.44
N LYS A 271 -3.83 -0.31 -10.48
CA LYS A 271 -5.09 0.13 -11.10
C LYS A 271 -6.28 0.10 -10.14
N VAL A 272 -6.26 -0.75 -9.11
CA VAL A 272 -7.29 -0.76 -8.07
C VAL A 272 -7.40 0.57 -7.29
N ILE A 273 -6.31 1.35 -7.24
CA ILE A 273 -6.26 2.69 -6.62
C ILE A 273 -6.48 3.78 -7.68
N ARG A 274 -5.88 3.60 -8.86
CA ARG A 274 -5.88 4.62 -9.94
C ARG A 274 -7.24 4.77 -10.62
N GLU A 275 -7.92 3.65 -10.85
CA GLU A 275 -9.21 3.58 -11.53
C GLU A 275 -10.36 3.63 -10.53
N SER A 276 -11.58 3.79 -11.02
CA SER A 276 -12.76 3.91 -10.14
C SER A 276 -13.05 2.59 -9.44
N PHE A 277 -12.81 2.55 -8.12
CA PHE A 277 -13.06 1.38 -7.30
C PHE A 277 -14.54 0.93 -7.36
N ARG A 278 -14.76 -0.33 -7.74
CA ARG A 278 -16.07 -0.88 -8.13
C ARG A 278 -16.62 -1.99 -7.24
N HIS A 279 -16.01 -2.22 -6.07
CA HIS A 279 -16.43 -3.29 -5.15
C HIS A 279 -17.12 -2.75 -3.90
N GLY A 280 -18.01 -3.56 -3.34
CA GLY A 280 -18.76 -3.25 -2.12
C GLY A 280 -20.25 -3.50 -2.27
N GLN A 281 -20.89 -4.03 -1.23
CA GLN A 281 -22.34 -4.08 -1.08
C GLN A 281 -22.75 -3.01 -0.04
N GLY A 282 -23.15 -1.83 -0.52
CA GLY A 282 -23.38 -0.67 0.33
C GLY A 282 -22.12 0.13 0.66
N THR A 283 -22.30 1.23 1.39
CA THR A 283 -21.25 2.21 1.68
C THR A 283 -20.17 1.65 2.58
N ASP A 284 -20.55 1.01 3.70
CA ASP A 284 -19.57 0.49 4.68
C ASP A 284 -18.71 -0.64 4.11
N ASP A 285 -19.31 -1.59 3.39
CA ASP A 285 -18.56 -2.67 2.74
C ASP A 285 -17.66 -2.12 1.62
N LYS A 286 -18.09 -1.10 0.88
CA LYS A 286 -17.24 -0.41 -0.11
C LYS A 286 -16.04 0.27 0.57
N LEU A 287 -16.26 1.06 1.62
CA LEU A 287 -15.20 1.71 2.39
C LEU A 287 -14.20 0.68 2.93
N LYS A 288 -14.70 -0.40 3.53
CA LYS A 288 -13.88 -1.48 4.09
C LYS A 288 -13.03 -2.16 3.01
N ARG A 289 -13.62 -2.52 1.87
CA ARG A 289 -12.89 -3.18 0.78
C ARG A 289 -11.88 -2.25 0.15
N HIS A 290 -12.23 -0.99 -0.06
CA HIS A 290 -11.31 0.00 -0.59
C HIS A 290 -10.13 0.20 0.37
N LYS A 291 -10.39 0.32 1.68
CA LYS A 291 -9.34 0.38 2.70
C LYS A 291 -8.40 -0.81 2.61
N TYR A 292 -8.96 -2.02 2.51
CA TYR A 292 -8.16 -3.24 2.44
C TYR A 292 -7.27 -3.29 1.20
N SER A 293 -7.81 -2.93 0.03
CA SER A 293 -7.03 -2.86 -1.20
C SER A 293 -5.95 -1.79 -1.13
N PHE A 294 -6.27 -0.60 -0.62
CA PHE A 294 -5.30 0.49 -0.51
C PHE A 294 -4.16 0.14 0.46
N GLU A 295 -4.48 -0.31 1.67
CA GLU A 295 -3.47 -0.69 2.67
C GLU A 295 -2.63 -1.89 2.20
N ALA A 296 -3.20 -2.85 1.47
CA ALA A 296 -2.42 -3.94 0.87
C ALA A 296 -1.41 -3.43 -0.18
N CYS A 297 -1.80 -2.49 -1.04
CA CYS A 297 -0.87 -1.86 -1.98
C CYS A 297 0.24 -1.08 -1.27
N VAL A 298 -0.09 -0.38 -0.17
CA VAL A 298 0.91 0.34 0.65
C VAL A 298 1.95 -0.64 1.20
N VAL A 299 1.52 -1.77 1.76
CA VAL A 299 2.42 -2.83 2.25
C VAL A 299 3.29 -3.38 1.11
N LEU A 300 2.72 -3.64 -0.07
CA LEU A 300 3.49 -4.10 -1.23
C LEU A 300 4.55 -3.09 -1.66
N VAL A 301 4.21 -1.80 -1.72
CA VAL A 301 5.16 -0.74 -2.06
C VAL A 301 6.26 -0.65 -1.00
N GLN A 302 5.94 -0.80 0.28
CA GLN A 302 6.95 -0.81 1.34
C GLN A 302 7.94 -1.96 1.16
N TYR A 303 7.46 -3.18 0.88
CA TYR A 303 8.36 -4.29 0.54
C TYR A 303 9.22 -3.98 -0.69
N ASP A 304 8.68 -3.33 -1.72
CA ASP A 304 9.45 -2.98 -2.93
C ASP A 304 10.54 -1.94 -2.66
N ILE A 305 10.27 -0.97 -1.78
CA ILE A 305 11.24 0.03 -1.31
C ILE A 305 12.41 -0.67 -0.63
N GLU A 306 12.14 -1.56 0.32
CA GLU A 306 13.15 -2.28 1.09
C GLU A 306 13.91 -3.33 0.27
N ASN A 307 13.29 -3.90 -0.77
CA ASN A 307 13.80 -5.07 -1.47
C ASN A 307 14.17 -4.77 -2.93
N GLY A 308 15.00 -3.74 -3.12
CA GLY A 308 15.73 -3.49 -4.36
C GLY A 308 15.25 -2.30 -5.18
N HIS A 309 14.23 -1.56 -4.73
CA HIS A 309 13.76 -0.35 -5.40
C HIS A 309 13.57 0.79 -4.40
N PRO A 310 14.60 1.26 -3.68
CA PRO A 310 14.45 2.35 -2.73
C PRO A 310 13.93 3.62 -3.41
N LEU A 311 13.36 4.53 -2.62
CA LEU A 311 13.14 5.90 -3.11
C LEU A 311 14.50 6.61 -3.20
N PHE A 312 14.54 7.73 -3.93
CA PHE A 312 15.76 8.53 -3.97
C PHE A 312 16.02 9.16 -2.59
N GLU A 313 17.29 9.27 -2.22
CA GLU A 313 17.73 9.84 -0.95
C GLU A 313 17.50 11.37 -0.93
N VAL A 314 17.17 11.91 0.25
CA VAL A 314 16.87 13.34 0.43
C VAL A 314 17.98 14.08 1.13
#